data_AF-A0A3D5ZHK1-F1
#
_entry.id   AF-A0A3D5ZHK1-F1
#
_cell.length_a   1.000
_cell.length_b   1.000
_cell.length_c   1.000
_cell.angle_alpha   90.00
_cell.angle_beta   90.00
_cell.angle_gamma   90.00
#
_symmetry.space_group_name_H-M   'P 1'
#
loop_
_entity.id
_entity.type
_entity.pdbx_description
1 polymer ?
#
loop_
_entity_poly.entity_id
_entity_poly.type
_entity_poly.pdbx_seq_one_letter_code
_entity_poly.pdbx_strand_id
1 'polypeptide(L)' 'MEMHGTTIVCVRKDGEVVMAGDGQVTVGHTVMKGGARKVRKIGKGQVLAG' A
#
# COMPACT_ATOMS: atom_id res chain seq x y z
N MET A 1 6.12 18.64 10.19
CA MET A 1 5.30 18.25 9.03
C MET A 1 5.04 16.76 9.18
N GLU A 2 3.83 16.39 9.59
CA GLU A 2 3.49 14.99 9.87
C GLU A 2 2.82 14.39 8.62
N MET A 3 3.38 13.30 8.09
CA MET A 3 2.80 12.56 6.97
C MET A 3 1.93 11.44 7.53
N HIS A 4 0.63 11.50 7.23
CA HIS A 4 -0.38 10.45 7.52
C HIS A 4 -0.94 9.92 6.19
N GLY A 5 -1.56 8.76 6.07
CA GLY A 5 -1.29 7.44 6.62
C GLY A 5 -1.50 6.47 5.45
N THR A 6 -1.06 5.23 5.60
CA THR A 6 -1.17 4.20 4.57
C THR A 6 -2.04 3.09 5.10
N THR A 7 -3.16 2.83 4.44
CA THR A 7 -3.99 1.64 4.68
C THR A 7 -3.46 0.53 3.79
N ILE A 8 -2.98 -0.56 4.38
CA ILE A 8 -2.69 -1.82 3.69
C ILE A 8 -3.62 -2.89 4.24
N VAL A 9 -4.23 -3.67 3.36
CA VAL A 9 -5.03 -4.85 3.70
C VAL A 9 -4.40 -6.07 3.05
N CYS A 10 -4.34 -7.17 3.80
CA CYS A 10 -3.85 -8.45 3.32
C CYS A 10 -4.90 -9.53 3.56
N VAL A 11 -5.19 -10.32 2.52
CA VAL A 11 -6.09 -11.47 2.60
C VAL A 11 -5.32 -12.70 2.16
N ARG A 12 -5.46 -13.78 2.93
CA ARG A 12 -4.98 -15.12 2.56
C ARG A 12 -6.16 -16.08 2.51
N LYS A 13 -6.34 -16.76 1.39
CA LYS A 13 -7.41 -17.74 1.18
C LYS A 13 -6.98 -18.75 0.13
N ASP A 14 -7.30 -20.04 0.34
CA ASP A 14 -7.09 -21.13 -0.62
C ASP A 14 -5.65 -21.21 -1.19
N GLY A 15 -4.66 -20.94 -0.35
CA GLY A 15 -3.23 -20.94 -0.74
C GLY A 15 -2.76 -19.67 -1.46
N GLU A 16 -3.65 -18.73 -1.72
CA GLU A 16 -3.34 -17.46 -2.38
C GLU A 16 -3.26 -16.29 -1.38
N VAL A 17 -2.46 -15.27 -1.74
CA VAL A 17 -2.29 -14.05 -0.94
C VAL A 17 -2.51 -12.84 -1.85
N VAL A 18 -3.35 -11.90 -1.38
CA VAL A 18 -3.62 -10.63 -2.02
C VAL A 18 -3.31 -9.50 -1.04
N MET A 19 -2.59 -8.47 -1.51
CA MET A 19 -2.37 -7.23 -0.78
C MET A 19 -2.93 -6.06 -1.57
N ALA A 20 -3.65 -5.17 -0.88
CA ALA A 20 -4.15 -3.92 -1.43
C ALA A 20 -3.73 -2.77 -0.51
N GLY A 21 -3.52 -1.59 -1.08
CA GLY A 21 -3.29 -0.39 -0.29
C GLY A 21 -3.90 0.83 -0.93
N ASP A 22 -4.21 1.85 -0.12
CA ASP A 22 -4.65 3.13 -0.66
C ASP A 22 -3.50 3.85 -1.38
N GLY A 23 -3.86 4.74 -2.31
CA GLY A 23 -2.90 5.55 -3.07
C GLY A 23 -2.63 6.92 -2.45
N GLN A 24 -3.17 7.22 -1.27
CA GLN A 24 -3.24 8.57 -0.74
C GLN A 24 -1.99 8.94 0.04
N VAL A 25 -1.44 10.13 -0.19
CA VAL A 25 -0.43 10.74 0.68
C VAL A 25 -1.02 12.04 1.21
N THR A 26 -1.06 12.20 2.53
CA THR A 26 -1.56 13.44 3.15
C THR A 26 -0.46 14.13 3.94
N VAL A 27 -0.58 15.46 3.99
CA VAL A 27 0.19 16.31 4.91
C VAL A 27 -0.81 17.18 5.63
N GLY A 28 -0.87 17.05 6.96
CA GLY A 28 -1.97 17.62 7.73
C GLY A 28 -3.31 17.05 7.24
N HIS A 29 -4.22 17.91 6.81
CA HIS A 29 -5.55 17.52 6.32
C HIS A 29 -5.67 17.48 4.78
N THR A 30 -4.58 17.75 4.05
CA THR A 30 -4.62 17.88 2.59
C THR A 30 -4.07 16.64 1.91
N VAL A 31 -4.81 16.11 0.93
CA VAL A 31 -4.34 15.07 0.02
C VAL A 31 -3.35 15.66 -0.98
N MET A 32 -2.09 15.26 -0.90
CA MET A 32 -1.03 15.72 -1.80
C MET A 32 -0.89 14.85 -3.06
N LYS A 33 -1.22 13.56 -2.97
CA LYS A 33 -1.09 12.62 -4.09
C LYS A 33 -2.04 11.44 -3.92
N GLY A 34 -2.82 11.11 -4.95
CA GLY A 34 -3.74 9.96 -4.95
C GLY A 34 -3.18 8.68 -5.60
N GLY A 35 -2.00 8.73 -6.22
CA GLY A 35 -1.41 7.63 -6.99
C GLY A 35 -0.15 7.00 -6.39
N ALA A 36 -0.01 6.99 -5.07
CA ALA A 36 1.13 6.31 -4.44
C ALA A 36 1.03 4.79 -4.63
N ARG A 37 2.11 4.15 -5.10
CA ARG A 37 2.22 2.68 -5.12
C ARG A 37 2.84 2.21 -3.81
N LYS A 38 2.00 1.72 -2.91
CA LYS A 38 2.41 1.30 -1.56
C LYS A 38 2.66 -0.20 -1.47
N VAL A 39 1.88 -0.99 -2.21
CA VAL A 39 2.17 -2.41 -2.48
C VAL A 39 3.07 -2.53 -3.71
N ARG A 40 4.15 -3.29 -3.58
CA ARG A 40 5.11 -3.56 -4.64
C ARG A 40 5.56 -5.02 -4.62
N LYS A 41 5.97 -5.53 -5.76
CA LYS A 41 6.59 -6.85 -5.88
C LYS A 41 8.11 -6.71 -5.75
N ILE A 42 8.73 -7.56 -4.92
CA ILE A 42 10.19 -7.68 -4.77
C ILE A 42 10.62 -9.13 -5.03
N GLY A 43 11.93 -9.41 -4.96
CA GLY A 43 12.45 -10.77 -5.13
C GLY A 43 12.04 -11.42 -6.46
N LYS A 44 12.23 -10.69 -7.58
CA LYS A 44 11.81 -11.11 -8.93
C LYS A 44 10.31 -11.44 -9.06
N GLY A 45 9.46 -10.82 -8.25
CA GLY A 45 8.01 -11.01 -8.33
C GLY A 45 7.44 -12.04 -7.36
N GLN A 46 8.29 -12.70 -6.56
CA GLN A 46 7.87 -13.77 -5.65
C GLN A 46 7.35 -13.25 -4.30
N VAL A 47 7.63 -11.99 -3.96
CA VAL A 47 7.26 -11.41 -2.66
C VAL A 47 6.44 -10.15 -2.86
N LEU A 48 5.29 -10.07 -2.18
CA LEU A 48 4.52 -8.83 -2.02
C LEU A 48 5.04 -8.07 -0.80
N ALA A 49 5.36 -6.79 -0.96
CA ALA A 49 5.79 -5.90 0.11
C ALA A 49 4.94 -4.63 0.07
N GLY A 50 4.36 -4.24 1.19
CA GLY A 50 3.48 -3.08 1.31
C GLY A 50 3.28 -2.69 2.74
#